data_AF-A0A2T3LAX5-F1
#
_entry.id   AF-A0A2T3LAX5-F1
#
_cell.length_a   1.000
_cell.length_b   1.000
_cell.length_c   1.000
_cell.angle_alpha   90.00
_cell.angle_beta   90.00
_cell.angle_gamma   90.00
#
_symmetry.space_group_name_H-M   'P 1'
#
loop_
_entity.id
_entity.type
_entity.pdbx_description
1 polymer ?
#
loop_
_entity_poly.entity_id
_entity_poly.type
_entity_poly.pdbx_seq_one_letter_code
_entity_poly.pdbx_strand_id
1 'polypeptide(L)'
;MLILLLLVIIFGASCFFLWQARENKRFLQTRFDQVIGLRQLIFLLRFHRRETHHFLSQSHPLETAQLNEVVAIKSLMKILSSRADKVHKPMYRILAKQINKLLDEWLSYSVRRNQAAHGKAIRHVLYLIDDVVTQSLLAADKEALFKTYQTAWPITLNSIDSLSRFRYAIDSYTLGKNSSKRELRIHISVIQRRLGQIALLTNKPPLTFMIEDLMLEFESINLQARNLEDVKGELYQLSLKISDTIFNLFDIILTNIATDISVRFPELQHTSSNVVAFQKTPNLYSISH
;
A
#
# COMPACT_ATOMS: atom_id res chain seq x y z
N MET A 1 50.29 29.83 15.07
CA MET A 1 49.88 28.55 15.68
C MET A 1 48.38 28.48 15.97
N LEU A 2 47.78 29.48 16.63
CA LEU A 2 46.34 29.49 16.94
C LEU A 2 45.42 29.38 15.70
N ILE A 3 45.76 30.09 14.62
CA ILE A 3 45.03 30.04 13.33
C ILE A 3 45.09 28.63 12.72
N LEU A 4 46.26 27.98 12.75
CA LEU A 4 46.44 26.62 12.24
C LEU A 4 45.60 25.60 13.04
N LEU A 5 45.56 25.76 14.37
CA LEU A 5 44.76 24.92 15.26
C LEU A 5 43.25 25.08 14.98
N LEU A 6 42.78 26.32 14.77
CA LEU A 6 41.39 26.59 14.41
C LEU A 6 41.02 25.98 13.05
N LEU A 7 41.89 26.07 12.05
CA LEU A 7 41.66 25.46 10.73
C LEU A 7 41.55 23.93 10.81
N VAL A 8 42.39 23.28 11.62
CA VAL A 8 42.32 21.82 11.85
C VAL A 8 41.01 21.44 12.54
N ILE A 9 40.56 22.21 13.54
CA ILE A 9 39.29 21.97 14.24
C ILE A 9 38.10 22.13 13.28
N ILE A 10 38.07 23.20 12.47
CA ILE A 10 37.01 23.44 11.49
C ILE A 10 36.99 22.32 10.46
N PHE A 11 38.15 21.95 9.92
CA PHE A 11 38.24 20.86 8.93
C PHE A 11 37.79 19.52 9.53
N GLY A 12 38.20 19.21 10.76
CA GLY A 12 37.77 18.01 11.49
C GLY A 12 36.26 18.00 11.72
N ALA A 13 35.68 19.11 12.17
CA ALA A 13 34.24 19.25 12.35
C ALA A 13 33.50 19.08 11.01
N SER A 14 33.94 19.74 9.93
CA SER A 14 33.35 19.58 8.60
C SER A 14 33.41 18.14 8.09
N CYS A 15 34.54 17.44 8.29
CA CYS A 15 34.67 16.03 7.93
C CYS A 15 33.70 15.15 8.73
N PHE A 16 33.58 15.39 10.03
CA PHE A 16 32.64 14.69 10.90
C PHE A 16 31.18 14.92 10.45
N PHE A 17 30.79 16.17 10.20
CA PHE A 17 29.44 16.50 9.70
C PHE A 17 29.14 15.82 8.35
N LEU A 18 30.09 15.81 7.42
CA LEU A 18 29.93 15.13 6.13
C LEU A 18 29.81 13.62 6.28
N TRP A 19 30.60 13.01 7.18
CA TRP A 19 30.51 11.59 7.47
C TRP A 19 29.17 11.21 8.09
N GLN A 20 28.72 11.98 9.10
CA GLN A 20 27.42 11.78 9.75
C GLN A 20 26.26 11.96 8.77
N ALA A 21 26.32 12.96 7.88
CA ALA A 21 25.30 13.18 6.86
C ALA A 21 25.22 12.00 5.86
N ARG A 22 26.38 11.44 5.46
CA ARG A 22 26.44 10.25 4.59
C ARG A 22 25.85 9.02 5.28
N GLU A 23 26.20 8.79 6.54
CA GLU A 23 25.70 7.63 7.26
C GLU A 23 24.20 7.72 7.52
N ASN A 24 23.69 8.90 7.88
CA ASN A 24 22.26 9.14 8.03
C ASN A 24 21.50 8.90 6.71
N LYS A 25 22.05 9.37 5.58
CA LYS A 25 21.47 9.11 4.26
C LYS A 25 21.42 7.63 3.91
N ARG A 26 22.49 6.86 4.22
CA ARG A 26 22.53 5.41 3.99
C ARG A 26 21.54 4.65 4.85
N PHE A 27 21.43 5.05 6.12
CA PHE A 27 20.43 4.53 7.05
C PHE A 27 19.01 4.74 6.50
N LEU A 28 18.67 5.98 6.14
CA LEU A 28 17.36 6.33 5.59
C LEU A 28 17.06 5.59 4.27
N GLN A 29 18.04 5.48 3.37
CA GLN A 29 17.86 4.72 2.13
C GLN A 29 17.52 3.25 2.42
N THR A 30 18.27 2.61 3.33
CA THR A 30 18.04 1.20 3.68
C THR A 30 16.64 0.99 4.26
N ARG A 31 16.17 1.92 5.10
CA ARG A 31 14.81 1.88 5.65
C ARG A 31 13.74 2.02 4.57
N PHE A 32 13.91 2.96 3.67
CA PHE A 32 12.94 3.18 2.60
C PHE A 32 12.98 2.09 1.53
N ASP A 33 14.11 1.41 1.33
CA ASP A 33 14.17 0.19 0.52
C ASP A 33 13.27 -0.92 1.10
N GLN A 34 13.18 -1.03 2.43
CA GLN A 34 12.21 -1.91 3.10
C GLN A 34 10.77 -1.45 2.82
N VAL A 35 10.49 -0.14 2.94
CA VAL A 35 9.17 0.43 2.62
C VAL A 35 8.76 0.16 1.17
N ILE A 36 9.68 0.31 0.22
CA ILE A 36 9.45 0.01 -1.20
C ILE A 36 9.07 -1.46 -1.38
N GLY A 37 9.80 -2.39 -0.77
CA GLY A 37 9.46 -3.82 -0.85
C GLY A 37 8.11 -4.13 -0.22
N LEU A 38 7.75 -3.49 0.90
CA LEU A 38 6.43 -3.65 1.53
C LEU A 38 5.30 -3.07 0.66
N ARG A 39 5.52 -1.94 -0.03
CA ARG A 39 4.59 -1.39 -1.02
C ARG A 39 4.34 -2.36 -2.17
N GLN A 40 5.41 -2.95 -2.71
CA GLN A 40 5.31 -3.98 -3.75
C GLN A 40 4.54 -5.21 -3.26
N LEU A 41 4.74 -5.62 -2.01
CA LEU A 41 4.00 -6.72 -1.41
C LEU A 41 2.50 -6.41 -1.30
N ILE A 42 2.13 -5.17 -0.92
CA ILE A 42 0.73 -4.73 -0.93
C ILE A 42 0.15 -4.84 -2.35
N PHE A 43 0.88 -4.36 -3.37
CA PHE A 43 0.42 -4.44 -4.76
C PHE A 43 0.15 -5.89 -5.16
N LEU A 44 1.09 -6.80 -4.92
CA LEU A 44 0.94 -8.21 -5.26
C LEU A 44 -0.22 -8.87 -4.49
N LEU A 45 -0.40 -8.56 -3.19
CA LEU A 45 -1.52 -9.07 -2.40
C LEU A 45 -2.87 -8.54 -2.89
N ARG A 46 -2.94 -7.29 -3.37
CA ARG A 46 -4.15 -6.71 -3.95
C ARG A 46 -4.47 -7.35 -5.30
N PHE A 47 -3.46 -7.60 -6.12
CA PHE A 47 -3.59 -8.32 -7.39
C PHE A 47 -4.09 -9.74 -7.13
N HIS A 48 -3.43 -10.50 -6.25
CA HIS A 48 -3.87 -11.85 -5.87
C HIS A 48 -5.31 -11.87 -5.34
N ARG A 49 -5.70 -10.89 -4.51
CA ARG A 49 -7.09 -10.75 -4.05
C ARG A 49 -8.08 -10.60 -5.20
N ARG A 50 -7.72 -9.86 -6.25
CA ARG A 50 -8.58 -9.64 -7.42
C ARG A 50 -8.76 -10.95 -8.19
N GLU A 51 -7.67 -11.65 -8.48
CA GLU A 51 -7.69 -12.92 -9.23
C GLU A 51 -8.44 -14.00 -8.46
N THR A 52 -8.13 -14.18 -7.18
CA THR A 52 -8.83 -15.15 -6.32
C THR A 52 -10.30 -14.80 -6.11
N HIS A 53 -10.66 -13.51 -6.03
CA HIS A 53 -12.07 -13.12 -5.98
C HIS A 53 -12.79 -13.46 -7.28
N HIS A 54 -12.22 -13.13 -8.43
CA HIS A 54 -12.80 -13.47 -9.74
C HIS A 54 -13.04 -14.98 -9.84
N PHE A 55 -12.05 -15.80 -9.46
CA PHE A 55 -12.16 -17.26 -9.45
C PHE A 55 -13.23 -17.77 -8.48
N LEU A 56 -13.33 -17.21 -7.28
CA LEU A 56 -14.32 -17.66 -6.27
C LEU A 56 -15.74 -17.16 -6.55
N SER A 57 -15.89 -16.08 -7.33
CA SER A 57 -17.19 -15.51 -7.71
C SER A 57 -17.76 -16.18 -8.98
N GLN A 58 -16.90 -16.74 -9.83
CA GLN A 58 -17.32 -17.53 -10.98
C GLN A 58 -17.33 -19.00 -10.56
N SER A 59 -18.48 -19.68 -10.66
CA SER A 59 -18.64 -21.10 -10.30
C SER A 59 -17.90 -22.06 -11.26
N HIS A 60 -16.61 -21.83 -11.51
CA HIS A 60 -15.78 -22.62 -12.41
C HIS A 60 -15.29 -23.91 -11.73
N PRO A 61 -15.07 -25.00 -12.49
CA PRO A 61 -14.41 -26.19 -11.99
C PRO A 61 -13.03 -25.82 -11.44
N LEU A 62 -12.66 -26.45 -10.32
CA LEU A 62 -11.36 -26.35 -9.65
C LEU A 62 -10.25 -26.99 -10.50
N GLU A 63 -9.97 -26.49 -11.70
CA GLU A 63 -8.66 -26.73 -12.29
C GLU A 63 -7.64 -25.88 -11.53
N THR A 64 -6.50 -26.50 -11.23
CA THR A 64 -5.46 -25.96 -10.35
C THR A 64 -4.80 -24.75 -11.02
N ALA A 65 -5.45 -23.59 -10.93
CA ALA A 65 -4.88 -22.34 -11.40
C ALA A 65 -3.70 -21.98 -10.50
N GLN A 66 -2.49 -22.36 -10.93
CA GLN A 66 -1.27 -21.79 -10.37
C GLN A 66 -1.21 -20.33 -10.81
N LEU A 67 -1.62 -19.44 -9.91
CA LEU A 67 -1.58 -18.01 -10.14
C LEU A 67 -0.12 -17.52 -10.10
N ASN A 68 0.34 -16.90 -11.19
CA ASN A 68 1.74 -16.52 -11.39
C ASN A 68 2.29 -15.60 -10.29
N GLU A 69 1.44 -14.75 -9.70
CA GLU A 69 1.82 -13.84 -8.63
C GLU A 69 2.19 -14.54 -7.32
N VAL A 70 1.76 -15.80 -7.12
CA VAL A 70 2.09 -16.57 -5.90
C VAL A 70 3.60 -16.72 -5.75
N VAL A 71 4.31 -16.97 -6.86
CA VAL A 71 5.77 -17.07 -6.88
C VAL A 71 6.41 -15.73 -6.55
N ALA A 72 5.90 -14.64 -7.13
CA ALA A 72 6.38 -13.29 -6.86
C ALA A 72 6.20 -12.89 -5.37
N ILE A 73 5.04 -13.20 -4.79
CA ILE A 73 4.75 -12.95 -3.36
C ILE A 73 5.71 -13.73 -2.46
N LYS A 74 5.87 -15.04 -2.70
CA LYS A 74 6.77 -15.90 -1.90
C LYS A 74 8.22 -15.43 -1.99
N SER A 75 8.68 -15.07 -3.19
CA SER A 75 10.03 -14.55 -3.43
C SER A 75 10.27 -13.22 -2.70
N LEU A 76 9.36 -12.25 -2.87
CA LEU A 76 9.46 -10.94 -2.23
C LEU A 76 9.41 -11.05 -0.70
N MET A 77 8.54 -11.90 -0.16
CA MET A 77 8.46 -12.14 1.29
C MET A 77 9.77 -12.70 1.86
N LYS A 78 10.45 -13.59 1.13
CA LYS A 78 11.77 -14.12 1.52
C LYS A 78 12.83 -13.01 1.53
N ILE A 79 12.87 -12.17 0.50
CA ILE A 79 13.79 -11.02 0.42
C ILE A 79 13.55 -10.07 1.59
N LEU A 80 12.30 -9.65 1.80
CA LEU A 80 11.90 -8.77 2.89
C LEU A 80 12.27 -9.32 4.26
N SER A 81 11.99 -10.61 4.51
CA SER A 81 12.33 -11.26 5.79
C SER A 81 13.84 -11.33 6.03
N SER A 82 14.64 -11.54 4.97
CA SER A 82 16.10 -11.60 5.07
C SER A 82 16.73 -10.24 5.38
N ARG A 83 16.09 -9.16 4.92
CA ARG A 83 16.54 -7.77 5.11
C ARG A 83 15.94 -7.11 6.35
N ALA A 84 15.05 -7.79 7.06
CA ALA A 84 14.43 -7.27 8.26
C ALA A 84 15.45 -7.17 9.41
N ASP A 85 15.42 -6.03 10.10
CA ASP A 85 16.20 -5.81 11.30
C ASP A 85 15.83 -6.80 12.40
N LYS A 86 16.75 -7.05 13.33
CA LYS A 86 16.55 -8.00 14.43
C LYS A 86 15.25 -7.74 15.21
N VAL A 87 14.90 -6.46 15.40
CA VAL A 87 13.68 -6.03 16.10
C VAL A 87 12.41 -6.43 15.33
N HIS A 88 12.41 -6.30 14.00
CA HIS A 88 11.24 -6.56 13.17
C HIS A 88 11.09 -8.02 12.72
N LYS A 89 12.16 -8.84 12.77
CA LYS A 89 12.13 -10.25 12.35
C LYS A 89 10.91 -11.05 12.85
N PRO A 90 10.47 -10.92 14.11
CA PRO A 90 9.27 -11.62 14.58
C PRO A 90 8.01 -11.25 13.80
N MET A 91 7.80 -9.97 13.48
CA MET A 91 6.63 -9.49 12.74
C MET A 91 6.65 -9.99 11.29
N TYR A 92 7.80 -9.94 10.61
CA TYR A 92 7.95 -10.51 9.27
C TYR A 92 7.69 -12.02 9.24
N ARG A 93 8.11 -12.76 10.27
CA ARG A 93 7.81 -14.20 10.39
C ARG A 93 6.31 -14.48 10.53
N ILE A 94 5.61 -13.69 11.34
CA ILE A 94 4.15 -13.81 11.50
C ILE A 94 3.46 -13.49 10.17
N LEU A 95 3.90 -12.42 9.49
CA LEU A 95 3.38 -12.04 8.17
C LEU A 95 3.58 -13.16 7.15
N ALA A 96 4.78 -13.73 7.07
CA ALA A 96 5.09 -14.83 6.15
C ALA A 96 4.20 -16.05 6.43
N LYS A 97 4.02 -16.44 7.70
CA LYS A 97 3.10 -17.54 8.07
C LYS A 97 1.67 -17.26 7.61
N GLN A 98 1.20 -16.03 7.80
CA GLN A 98 -0.13 -15.61 7.39
C GLN A 98 -0.32 -15.61 5.88
N ILE A 99 0.67 -15.10 5.13
CA ILE A 99 0.64 -15.07 3.67
C ILE A 99 0.72 -16.48 3.09
N ASN A 100 1.59 -17.35 3.59
CA ASN A 100 1.66 -18.74 3.11
C ASN A 100 0.32 -19.46 3.31
N LYS A 101 -0.28 -19.32 4.50
CA LYS A 101 -1.62 -19.88 4.76
C LYS A 101 -2.66 -19.37 3.76
N LEU A 102 -2.65 -18.07 3.45
CA LEU A 102 -3.54 -17.49 2.46
C LEU A 102 -3.32 -18.09 1.07
N LEU A 103 -2.07 -18.14 0.60
CA LEU A 103 -1.72 -18.62 -0.73
C LEU A 103 -2.00 -20.13 -0.91
N ASP A 104 -1.93 -20.90 0.17
CA ASP A 104 -2.11 -22.35 0.12
C ASP A 104 -3.60 -22.76 0.32
N GLU A 105 -4.42 -21.97 1.02
CA GLU A 105 -5.80 -22.34 1.38
C GLU A 105 -6.91 -21.56 0.63
N TRP A 106 -6.60 -20.52 -0.15
CA TRP A 106 -7.63 -19.62 -0.70
C TRP A 106 -8.70 -20.32 -1.55
N LEU A 107 -8.36 -21.43 -2.23
CA LEU A 107 -9.31 -22.21 -3.04
C LEU A 107 -10.49 -22.75 -2.23
N SER A 108 -10.30 -22.99 -0.93
CA SER A 108 -11.36 -23.47 -0.04
C SER A 108 -12.11 -22.34 0.67
N TYR A 109 -11.84 -21.08 0.32
CA TYR A 109 -12.42 -19.93 1.00
C TYR A 109 -13.74 -19.51 0.33
N SER A 110 -14.71 -19.09 1.12
CA SER A 110 -15.79 -18.27 0.58
C SER A 110 -15.25 -16.91 0.13
N VAL A 111 -15.95 -16.24 -0.78
CA VAL A 111 -15.63 -14.86 -1.21
C VAL A 111 -15.39 -13.94 0.00
N ARG A 112 -16.27 -14.00 1.01
CA ARG A 112 -16.14 -13.25 2.26
C ARG A 112 -14.86 -13.57 3.02
N ARG A 113 -14.54 -14.86 3.21
CA ARG A 113 -13.32 -15.29 3.90
C ARG A 113 -12.08 -14.87 3.13
N ASN A 114 -12.11 -14.96 1.80
CA ASN A 114 -11.01 -14.52 0.93
C ASN A 114 -10.71 -13.03 1.11
N GLN A 115 -11.74 -12.17 1.08
CA GLN A 115 -11.60 -10.74 1.32
C GLN A 115 -11.04 -10.43 2.71
N ALA A 116 -11.54 -11.11 3.75
CA ALA A 116 -11.09 -10.91 5.13
C ALA A 116 -9.63 -11.32 5.33
N ALA A 117 -9.21 -12.46 4.78
CA ALA A 117 -7.85 -12.97 4.91
C ALA A 117 -6.83 -12.06 4.20
N HIS A 118 -7.13 -11.64 2.96
CA HIS A 118 -6.31 -10.66 2.24
C HIS A 118 -6.27 -9.30 2.95
N GLY A 119 -7.42 -8.80 3.41
CA GLY A 119 -7.51 -7.53 4.15
C GLY A 119 -6.69 -7.56 5.44
N LYS A 120 -6.63 -8.70 6.13
CA LYS A 120 -5.77 -8.90 7.31
C LYS A 120 -4.28 -8.89 6.92
N ALA A 121 -3.90 -9.50 5.80
CA ALA A 121 -2.51 -9.53 5.36
C ALA A 121 -2.03 -8.13 4.96
N ILE A 122 -2.80 -7.42 4.14
CA ILE A 122 -2.52 -6.06 3.70
C ILE A 122 -2.38 -5.10 4.89
N ARG A 123 -3.27 -5.18 5.89
CA ARG A 123 -3.16 -4.38 7.13
C ARG A 123 -1.87 -4.65 7.90
N HIS A 124 -1.45 -5.91 7.99
CA HIS A 124 -0.18 -6.24 8.64
C HIS A 124 1.01 -5.64 7.88
N VAL A 125 1.01 -5.68 6.55
CA VAL A 125 2.05 -5.00 5.75
C VAL A 125 2.04 -3.49 6.00
N LEU A 126 0.86 -2.87 6.10
CA LEU A 126 0.74 -1.44 6.41
C LEU A 126 1.29 -1.09 7.79
N TYR A 127 1.05 -1.91 8.82
CA TYR A 127 1.64 -1.68 10.15
C TYR A 127 3.18 -1.78 10.12
N LEU A 128 3.75 -2.65 9.28
CA LEU A 128 5.20 -2.69 9.09
C LEU A 128 5.72 -1.42 8.39
N ILE A 129 5.00 -0.91 7.38
CA ILE A 129 5.35 0.38 6.76
C ILE A 129 5.30 1.48 7.80
N ASP A 130 4.25 1.53 8.60
CA ASP A 130 4.04 2.54 9.63
C ASP A 130 5.18 2.60 10.65
N ASP A 131 5.55 1.44 11.17
CA ASP A 131 6.63 1.33 12.14
C ASP A 131 7.99 1.72 11.51
N VAL A 132 8.30 1.25 10.30
CA VAL A 132 9.55 1.59 9.61
C VAL A 132 9.62 3.08 9.29
N VAL A 133 8.54 3.69 8.78
CA VAL A 133 8.49 5.12 8.45
C VAL A 133 8.60 5.95 9.73
N THR A 134 7.83 5.62 10.76
CA THR A 134 7.86 6.32 12.06
C THR A 134 9.26 6.30 12.66
N GLN A 135 9.89 5.13 12.77
CA GLN A 135 11.24 5.02 13.33
C GLN A 135 12.27 5.79 12.48
N SER A 136 12.12 5.78 11.15
CA SER A 136 13.03 6.50 10.26
C SER A 136 12.93 8.01 10.42
N LEU A 137 11.71 8.56 10.53
CA LEU A 137 11.50 9.99 10.70
C LEU A 137 11.92 10.50 12.06
N LEU A 138 11.69 9.72 13.13
CA LEU A 138 12.17 10.04 14.48
C LEU A 138 13.70 10.00 14.55
N ALA A 139 14.34 8.96 14.00
CA ALA A 139 15.79 8.82 14.03
C ALA A 139 16.51 9.91 13.21
N ALA A 140 15.87 10.44 12.16
CA ALA A 140 16.42 11.51 11.33
C ALA A 140 16.00 12.92 11.77
N ASP A 141 15.34 13.04 12.93
CA ASP A 141 14.86 14.31 13.50
C ASP A 141 13.99 15.13 12.52
N LYS A 142 13.08 14.44 11.83
CA LYS A 142 12.17 15.02 10.83
C LYS A 142 10.77 15.24 11.41
N GLU A 143 10.67 16.02 12.49
CA GLU A 143 9.42 16.22 13.25
C GLU A 143 8.26 16.71 12.38
N ALA A 144 8.49 17.67 11.48
CA ALA A 144 7.45 18.18 10.58
C ALA A 144 6.87 17.08 9.66
N LEU A 145 7.75 16.26 9.07
CA LEU A 145 7.33 15.13 8.21
C LEU A 145 6.64 14.04 9.03
N PHE A 146 7.13 13.78 10.23
CA PHE A 146 6.50 12.85 11.17
C PHE A 146 5.08 13.28 11.50
N LYS A 147 4.84 14.56 11.81
CA LYS A 147 3.50 15.09 12.08
C LYS A 147 2.57 14.98 10.88
N THR A 148 3.05 15.28 9.67
CA THR A 148 2.30 15.08 8.43
C THR A 148 1.91 13.62 8.24
N TYR A 149 2.88 12.71 8.42
CA TYR A 149 2.66 11.27 8.32
C TYR A 149 1.65 10.76 9.36
N GLN A 150 1.80 11.15 10.63
CA GLN A 150 0.87 10.79 11.71
C GLN A 150 -0.55 11.34 11.52
N THR A 151 -0.70 12.44 10.77
CA THR A 151 -2.03 12.95 10.40
C THR A 151 -2.65 12.07 9.30
N ALA A 152 -1.86 11.68 8.31
CA ALA A 152 -2.35 10.93 7.15
C ALA A 152 -2.59 9.43 7.43
N TRP A 153 -1.76 8.83 8.28
CA TRP A 153 -1.75 7.40 8.55
C TRP A 153 -3.10 6.88 9.11
N PRO A 154 -3.65 7.45 10.20
CA PRO A 154 -4.93 7.00 10.74
C PRO A 154 -6.05 7.13 9.73
N ILE A 155 -6.05 8.17 8.88
CA ILE A 155 -7.08 8.38 7.85
C ILE A 155 -6.96 7.32 6.75
N THR A 156 -5.74 6.98 6.34
CA THR A 156 -5.48 5.91 5.36
C THR A 156 -5.97 4.55 5.88
N LEU A 157 -5.56 4.17 7.09
CA LEU A 157 -5.98 2.91 7.71
C LEU A 157 -7.50 2.83 7.84
N ASN A 158 -8.11 3.92 8.32
CA ASN A 158 -9.55 4.08 8.41
C ASN A 158 -10.26 3.95 7.05
N SER A 159 -9.69 4.47 5.97
CA SER A 159 -10.26 4.32 4.62
C SER A 159 -10.29 2.87 4.17
N ILE A 160 -9.26 2.08 4.51
CA ILE A 160 -9.19 0.65 4.22
C ILE A 160 -10.22 -0.14 5.03
N ASP A 161 -10.46 0.23 6.28
CA ASP A 161 -11.50 -0.37 7.10
C ASP A 161 -12.90 -0.04 6.56
N SER A 162 -13.14 1.21 6.14
CA SER A 162 -14.39 1.60 5.47
C SER A 162 -14.61 0.82 4.18
N LEU A 163 -13.56 0.63 3.36
CA LEU A 163 -13.62 -0.19 2.15
C LEU A 163 -13.93 -1.66 2.47
N SER A 164 -13.38 -2.20 3.57
CA SER A 164 -13.67 -3.57 3.99
C SER A 164 -15.14 -3.73 4.41
N ARG A 165 -15.70 -2.74 5.10
CA ARG A 165 -17.14 -2.70 5.45
C ARG A 165 -18.02 -2.56 4.21
N PHE A 166 -17.62 -1.72 3.25
CA PHE A 166 -18.31 -1.60 1.97
C PHE A 166 -18.37 -2.94 1.23
N ARG A 167 -17.25 -3.66 1.11
CA ARG A 167 -17.21 -5.00 0.49
C ARG A 167 -18.07 -6.03 1.23
N TYR A 168 -18.15 -5.94 2.55
CA TYR A 168 -19.06 -6.78 3.34
C TYR A 168 -20.54 -6.46 3.05
N ALA A 169 -20.88 -5.17 2.93
CA ALA A 169 -22.22 -4.73 2.55
C ALA A 169 -22.59 -5.16 1.12
N ILE A 170 -21.62 -5.20 0.19
CA ILE A 170 -21.82 -5.76 -1.17
C ILE A 170 -22.18 -7.25 -1.07
N ASP A 171 -21.39 -8.03 -0.33
CA ASP A 171 -21.64 -9.47 -0.16
C ASP A 171 -23.03 -9.75 0.46
N SER A 172 -23.45 -8.88 1.40
CA SER A 172 -24.74 -8.97 2.10
C SER A 172 -25.90 -8.26 1.39
N TYR A 173 -25.67 -7.69 0.20
CA TYR A 173 -26.68 -6.97 -0.54
C TYR A 173 -27.78 -7.90 -1.06
N THR A 174 -29.04 -7.46 -0.95
CA THR A 174 -30.21 -8.18 -1.47
C THR A 174 -31.10 -7.24 -2.29
N LEU A 175 -31.59 -7.73 -3.44
CA LEU A 175 -32.47 -6.97 -4.33
C LEU A 175 -33.74 -6.49 -3.62
N GLY A 176 -34.23 -5.31 -4.01
CA GLY A 176 -35.47 -4.72 -3.51
C GLY A 176 -35.44 -4.22 -2.05
N LYS A 177 -34.36 -4.45 -1.30
CA LYS A 177 -34.23 -4.02 0.09
C LYS A 177 -33.65 -2.62 0.19
N ASN A 178 -34.51 -1.62 0.41
CA ASN A 178 -34.12 -0.21 0.53
C ASN A 178 -33.06 0.05 1.63
N SER A 179 -33.07 -0.74 2.72
CA SER A 179 -32.07 -0.61 3.77
C SER A 179 -30.66 -1.01 3.31
N SER A 180 -30.51 -2.04 2.48
CA SER A 180 -29.22 -2.44 1.90
C SER A 180 -28.68 -1.38 0.93
N LYS A 181 -29.53 -0.77 0.11
CA LYS A 181 -29.14 0.38 -0.73
C LYS A 181 -28.66 1.56 0.12
N ARG A 182 -29.40 1.90 1.19
CA ARG A 182 -29.03 2.99 2.10
C ARG A 182 -27.69 2.73 2.79
N GLU A 183 -27.45 1.49 3.23
CA GLU A 183 -26.19 1.07 3.85
C GLU A 183 -25.00 1.25 2.89
N LEU A 184 -25.10 0.76 1.65
CA LEU A 184 -24.06 0.95 0.62
C LEU A 184 -23.75 2.43 0.39
N ARG A 185 -24.79 3.27 0.25
CA ARG A 185 -24.63 4.72 0.06
C ARG A 185 -23.89 5.38 1.22
N ILE A 186 -24.23 5.03 2.46
CA ILE A 186 -23.54 5.55 3.66
C ILE A 186 -22.06 5.20 3.61
N HIS A 187 -21.71 3.96 3.24
CA HIS A 187 -20.32 3.55 3.12
C HIS A 187 -19.57 4.36 2.05
N ILE A 188 -20.17 4.59 0.88
CA ILE A 188 -19.58 5.44 -0.16
C ILE A 188 -19.36 6.87 0.34
N SER A 189 -20.35 7.49 0.98
CA SER A 189 -20.20 8.85 1.54
C SER A 189 -19.06 8.95 2.56
N VAL A 190 -18.92 7.95 3.44
CA VAL A 190 -17.84 7.90 4.43
C VAL A 190 -16.48 7.75 3.75
N ILE A 191 -16.38 6.89 2.74
CA ILE A 191 -15.16 6.70 1.95
C ILE A 191 -14.79 7.99 1.24
N GLN A 192 -15.72 8.61 0.52
CA GLN A 192 -15.51 9.86 -0.22
C GLN A 192 -14.94 10.96 0.68
N ARG A 193 -15.54 11.17 1.86
CA ARG A 193 -15.06 12.15 2.84
C ARG A 193 -13.63 11.86 3.29
N ARG A 194 -13.30 10.60 3.59
CA ARG A 194 -11.96 10.21 4.04
C ARG A 194 -10.91 10.38 2.94
N LEU A 195 -11.25 10.01 1.70
CA LEU A 195 -10.38 10.25 0.55
C LEU A 195 -10.12 11.74 0.34
N GLY A 196 -11.15 12.58 0.46
CA GLY A 196 -11.01 14.04 0.40
C GLY A 196 -10.06 14.57 1.49
N GLN A 197 -10.16 14.07 2.72
CA GLN A 197 -9.23 14.44 3.80
C GLN A 197 -7.78 14.07 3.49
N ILE A 198 -7.53 12.88 2.92
CA ILE A 198 -6.16 12.49 2.53
C ILE A 198 -5.66 13.35 1.37
N ALA A 199 -6.49 13.62 0.37
CA ALA A 199 -6.12 14.42 -0.80
C ALA A 199 -5.66 15.83 -0.40
N LEU A 200 -6.36 16.47 0.55
CA LEU A 200 -5.98 17.78 1.10
C LEU A 200 -4.57 17.80 1.72
N LEU A 201 -4.07 16.68 2.24
CA LEU A 201 -2.72 16.58 2.80
C LEU A 201 -1.63 16.46 1.74
N THR A 202 -1.98 16.09 0.50
CA THR A 202 -1.01 15.76 -0.55
C THR A 202 -0.67 16.90 -1.49
N ASN A 203 -1.41 18.02 -1.45
CA ASN A 203 -1.22 19.22 -2.29
C ASN A 203 -1.05 18.95 -3.81
N LYS A 204 -1.47 17.79 -4.33
CA LYS A 204 -1.39 17.42 -5.75
C LYS A 204 -2.78 17.28 -6.38
N PRO A 205 -3.14 18.05 -7.42
CA PRO A 205 -4.33 17.79 -8.24
C PRO A 205 -3.94 16.85 -9.40
N PRO A 206 -4.44 15.60 -9.43
CA PRO A 206 -5.63 15.24 -10.24
C PRO A 206 -6.54 14.16 -9.60
N LEU A 207 -6.23 13.70 -8.38
CA LEU A 207 -7.00 12.66 -7.68
C LEU A 207 -8.36 13.17 -7.16
N THR A 208 -8.50 14.48 -6.97
CA THR A 208 -9.72 15.12 -6.48
C THR A 208 -10.93 14.81 -7.37
N PHE A 209 -10.77 14.84 -8.70
CA PHE A 209 -11.84 14.52 -9.63
C PHE A 209 -12.37 13.08 -9.47
N MET A 210 -11.47 12.10 -9.26
CA MET A 210 -11.88 10.71 -8.99
C MET A 210 -12.65 10.55 -7.67
N ILE A 211 -12.42 11.43 -6.70
CA ILE A 211 -13.10 11.40 -5.40
C ILE A 211 -14.47 12.08 -5.50
N GLU A 212 -14.56 13.19 -6.23
CA GLU A 212 -15.81 13.94 -6.44
C GLU A 212 -16.85 13.09 -7.19
N ASP A 213 -16.41 12.33 -8.19
CA ASP A 213 -17.28 11.49 -9.01
C ASP A 213 -17.71 10.18 -8.36
N LEU A 214 -17.15 9.81 -7.19
CA LEU A 214 -17.39 8.50 -6.58
C LEU A 214 -18.88 8.24 -6.28
N MET A 215 -19.60 9.26 -5.82
CA MET A 215 -21.03 9.14 -5.56
C MET A 215 -21.83 9.06 -6.88
N LEU A 216 -21.41 9.80 -7.90
CA LEU A 216 -22.05 9.75 -9.22
C LEU A 216 -21.90 8.36 -9.84
N GLU A 217 -20.70 7.78 -9.77
CA GLU A 217 -20.42 6.41 -10.24
C GLU A 217 -21.26 5.39 -9.45
N PHE A 218 -21.38 5.53 -8.14
CA PHE A 218 -22.27 4.68 -7.34
C PHE A 218 -23.76 4.81 -7.74
N GLU A 219 -24.26 6.03 -7.95
CA GLU A 219 -25.67 6.22 -8.35
C GLU A 219 -25.95 5.76 -9.79
N SER A 220 -24.92 5.65 -10.64
CA SER A 220 -25.05 5.11 -12.00
C SER A 220 -25.27 3.60 -12.04
N ILE A 221 -24.93 2.87 -10.96
CA ILE A 221 -25.12 1.43 -10.86
C ILE A 221 -26.62 1.13 -10.75
N ASN A 222 -27.13 0.28 -11.64
CA ASN A 222 -28.55 -0.11 -11.62
C ASN A 222 -28.83 -1.13 -10.51
N LEU A 223 -28.99 -0.64 -9.28
CA LEU A 223 -29.33 -1.46 -8.11
C LEU A 223 -30.70 -2.17 -8.19
N GLN A 224 -31.52 -1.85 -9.19
CA GLN A 224 -32.81 -2.53 -9.43
C GLN A 224 -32.75 -3.50 -10.61
N ALA A 225 -31.54 -3.83 -11.09
CA ALA A 225 -31.36 -4.83 -12.14
C ALA A 225 -31.91 -6.19 -11.70
N ARG A 226 -32.31 -7.01 -12.68
CA ARG A 226 -32.91 -8.33 -12.44
C ARG A 226 -31.92 -9.37 -11.93
N ASN A 227 -30.62 -9.13 -12.12
CA ASN A 227 -29.56 -10.06 -11.74
C ASN A 227 -28.74 -9.48 -10.57
N LEU A 228 -28.76 -10.20 -9.44
CA LEU A 228 -28.02 -9.83 -8.23
C LEU A 228 -26.50 -9.90 -8.44
N GLU A 229 -26.02 -10.85 -9.21
CA GLU A 229 -24.58 -11.05 -9.43
C GLU A 229 -23.97 -9.94 -10.27
N ASP A 230 -24.71 -9.44 -11.27
CA ASP A 230 -24.27 -8.29 -12.07
C ASP A 230 -24.14 -7.04 -11.20
N VAL A 231 -25.13 -6.76 -10.34
CA VAL A 231 -25.10 -5.64 -9.39
C VAL A 231 -23.93 -5.75 -8.42
N LYS A 232 -23.71 -6.95 -7.85
CA LYS A 232 -22.56 -7.20 -6.96
C LYS A 232 -21.24 -7.05 -7.70
N GLY A 233 -21.17 -7.47 -8.97
CA GLY A 233 -20.03 -7.29 -9.85
C GLY A 233 -19.68 -5.82 -10.05
N GLU A 234 -20.64 -4.98 -10.46
CA GLU A 234 -20.45 -3.53 -10.64
C GLU A 234 -20.01 -2.84 -9.34
N LEU A 235 -20.67 -3.15 -8.22
CA LEU A 235 -20.30 -2.62 -6.91
C LEU A 235 -18.89 -3.06 -6.49
N TYR A 236 -18.50 -4.29 -6.82
CA TYR A 236 -17.15 -4.78 -6.53
C TYR A 236 -16.10 -4.08 -7.40
N GLN A 237 -16.38 -3.80 -8.68
CA GLN A 237 -15.50 -2.99 -9.54
C GLN A 237 -15.29 -1.58 -8.96
N LEU A 238 -16.37 -0.93 -8.51
CA LEU A 238 -16.26 0.34 -7.79
C LEU A 238 -15.37 0.20 -6.54
N SER A 239 -15.48 -0.90 -5.79
CA SER A 239 -14.62 -1.19 -4.63
C SER A 239 -13.14 -1.36 -5.01
N LEU A 240 -12.83 -1.87 -6.21
CA LEU A 240 -11.46 -1.99 -6.70
C LEU A 240 -10.88 -0.61 -7.00
N LYS A 241 -11.65 0.24 -7.70
CA LYS A 241 -11.29 1.62 -7.99
C LYS A 241 -11.04 2.43 -6.72
N ILE A 242 -11.92 2.33 -5.72
CA ILE A 242 -11.71 2.92 -4.38
C ILE A 242 -10.40 2.41 -3.77
N SER A 243 -10.15 1.11 -3.85
CA SER A 243 -8.91 0.53 -3.33
C SER A 243 -7.69 1.14 -4.02
N ASP A 244 -7.69 1.28 -5.34
CA ASP A 244 -6.61 1.94 -6.08
C ASP A 244 -6.42 3.39 -5.63
N THR A 245 -7.50 4.17 -5.52
CA THR A 245 -7.42 5.57 -5.05
C THR A 245 -6.81 5.68 -3.66
N ILE A 246 -7.21 4.82 -2.70
CA ILE A 246 -6.63 4.82 -1.34
C ILE A 246 -5.11 4.58 -1.40
N PHE A 247 -4.68 3.55 -2.14
CA PHE A 247 -3.27 3.19 -2.19
C PHE A 247 -2.44 4.21 -2.98
N ASN A 248 -2.99 4.82 -4.03
CA ASN A 248 -2.32 5.90 -4.77
C ASN A 248 -2.12 7.14 -3.90
N LEU A 249 -3.13 7.53 -3.11
CA LEU A 249 -2.99 8.65 -2.17
C LEU A 249 -1.94 8.37 -1.09
N PHE A 250 -1.94 7.15 -0.53
CA PHE A 250 -0.92 6.73 0.43
C PHE A 250 0.47 6.72 -0.20
N ASP A 251 0.57 6.31 -1.47
CA ASP A 251 1.82 6.30 -2.23
C ASP A 251 2.41 7.69 -2.41
N ILE A 252 1.56 8.68 -2.71
CA ILE A 252 1.96 10.08 -2.82
C ILE A 252 2.51 10.59 -1.49
N ILE A 253 1.88 10.25 -0.37
CA ILE A 253 2.37 10.63 0.97
C ILE A 253 3.78 10.06 1.18
N LEU A 254 3.98 8.76 0.93
CA LEU A 254 5.28 8.13 1.10
C LEU A 254 6.34 8.71 0.15
N THR A 255 5.96 9.03 -1.09
CA THR A 255 6.84 9.65 -2.09
C THR A 255 7.26 11.06 -1.69
N ASN A 256 6.33 11.88 -1.19
CA ASN A 256 6.63 13.22 -0.70
C ASN A 256 7.61 13.14 0.48
N ILE A 257 7.36 12.24 1.44
CA ILE A 257 8.27 12.02 2.57
C ILE A 257 9.66 11.59 2.07
N ALA A 258 9.73 10.62 1.16
CA ALA A 258 11.00 10.12 0.63
C ALA A 258 11.80 11.21 -0.12
N THR A 259 11.10 12.08 -0.85
CA THR A 259 11.69 13.22 -1.56
C THR A 259 12.29 14.22 -0.57
N ASP A 260 11.56 14.57 0.49
CA ASP A 260 11.99 15.56 1.48
C ASP A 260 13.18 15.07 2.32
N ILE A 261 13.34 13.76 2.50
CA ILE A 261 14.52 13.16 3.13
C ILE A 261 15.64 12.80 2.14
N SER A 262 15.48 13.17 0.86
CA SER A 262 16.47 12.96 -0.21
C SER A 262 16.88 11.50 -0.44
N VAL A 263 15.90 10.60 -0.30
CA VAL A 263 16.03 9.17 -0.53
C VAL A 263 15.51 8.83 -1.94
N ARG A 264 16.17 7.90 -2.63
CA ARG A 264 15.67 7.41 -3.92
C ARG A 264 14.45 6.54 -3.68
N PHE A 265 13.32 6.94 -4.25
CA PHE A 265 12.05 6.23 -4.14
C PHE A 265 11.45 6.05 -5.54
N PRO A 266 11.36 4.81 -6.05
CA PRO A 266 10.83 4.57 -7.38
C PRO A 266 9.31 4.82 -7.40
N GLU A 267 8.85 5.44 -8.48
CA GLU A 267 7.44 5.48 -8.83
C GLU A 267 6.95 4.05 -9.10
N LEU A 268 5.80 3.69 -8.56
CA LEU A 268 5.12 2.46 -8.96
C LEU A 268 4.28 2.77 -10.19
N GLN A 269 4.57 2.09 -11.30
CA GLN A 269 3.67 2.11 -12.45
C GLN A 269 2.40 1.34 -12.06
N HIS A 270 1.35 2.08 -11.69
CA HIS A 270 0.01 1.53 -11.45
C HIS A 270 -0.70 1.26 -12.78
N THR A 271 -0.11 0.41 -13.63
CA THR A 271 -0.76 -0.02 -14.87
C THR A 271 -1.64 -1.23 -14.55
N SER A 272 -2.90 -1.20 -15.01
CA SER A 272 -3.97 -2.15 -14.67
C SER A 272 -3.68 -3.62 -15.03
N SER A 273 -2.60 -3.89 -15.77
CA SER A 273 -2.28 -5.21 -16.30
C SER A 273 -0.76 -5.36 -16.43
N ASN A 274 -0.26 -6.51 -15.99
CA ASN A 274 1.09 -7.06 -16.15
C ASN A 274 2.11 -6.72 -15.07
N VAL A 275 2.73 -7.80 -14.59
CA VAL A 275 3.86 -7.90 -13.68
C VAL A 275 4.88 -6.78 -13.93
N VAL A 276 5.27 -6.10 -12.85
CA VAL A 276 6.33 -5.08 -12.85
C VAL A 276 7.61 -5.68 -13.44
N ALA A 277 7.94 -5.28 -14.68
CA ALA A 277 9.28 -5.42 -15.20
C ALA A 277 10.16 -4.36 -14.56
N PHE A 278 11.22 -4.77 -13.87
CA PHE A 278 12.24 -3.85 -13.38
C PHE A 278 12.88 -3.13 -14.56
N GLN A 279 12.80 -1.79 -14.56
CA GLN A 279 13.74 -0.99 -15.34
C GLN A 279 15.13 -1.25 -14.76
N LYS A 280 15.95 -1.97 -15.53
CA LYS A 280 17.37 -2.17 -15.28
C LYS A 280 18.01 -0.78 -15.18
N THR A 281 18.43 -0.37 -13.99
CA THR A 281 19.28 0.81 -13.86
C THR A 281 20.57 0.57 -14.67
N PRO A 282 21.05 1.55 -15.46
CA PRO A 282 22.33 1.41 -16.13
C PRO A 282 23.44 1.29 -15.09
N ASN A 283 24.28 0.27 -15.22
CA ASN A 283 25.52 0.09 -14.45
C ASN A 283 26.39 1.35 -14.59
N LEU A 284 26.43 2.19 -13.54
CA LEU A 284 27.47 3.18 -13.34
C LEU A 284 28.61 2.54 -12.53
N TYR A 285 29.28 1.57 -13.15
CA TYR A 285 30.64 1.15 -12.79
C TYR A 285 31.32 0.68 -14.08
N SER A 286 31.69 1.62 -14.94
CA SER A 286 32.79 1.44 -15.88
C SER A 286 34.08 1.64 -15.10
N ILE A 287 34.71 0.54 -14.69
CA ILE A 287 36.11 0.54 -14.31
C ILE A 287 36.89 0.60 -15.62
N SER A 288 37.49 1.76 -15.91
CA SER A 288 38.47 1.90 -16.98
C SER A 288 39.78 1.25 -16.55
N HIS A 289 40.26 0.32 -17.37
CA HIS A 289 41.66 -0.08 -17.44
C HIS A 289 42.54 1.10 -17.85
#